data_AF-R0KXK1-F1
#
_entry.id   AF-R0KXK1-F1
#
_cell.length_a   1.000
_cell.length_b   1.000
_cell.length_c   1.000
_cell.angle_alpha   90.00
_cell.angle_beta   90.00
_cell.angle_gamma   90.00
#
_symmetry.space_group_name_H-M   'P 1'
#
loop_
_entity.id
_entity.type
_entity.pdbx_description
1 polymer ?
#
loop_
_entity_poly.entity_id
_entity_poly.type
_entity_poly.pdbx_seq_one_letter_code
_entity_poly.pdbx_strand_id
1 'polypeptide(L)'
;QRATETGVRLMVDAEQSYFQPAISHLTLEMQRRFNRERAIIFNTYQCYLKEAYNNVTVDVELSRREGWHFSTKLVRGAYMEQERERAAKFGYEDPINPTYEKTNEMYHRCLDYILEEIKHSQKASVMVASHNEDTIKFTLRRWGLVRRGRCLALQWDVGHAVAARCLCSFPNTKVWLAG
;
A
#
# COMPACT_ATOMS: atom_id res chain seq x y z
N GLN A 1 9.32 14.83 -9.64
CA GLN A 1 9.76 15.43 -10.92
C GLN A 1 10.58 14.43 -11.74
N ARG A 2 11.87 14.17 -11.44
CA ARG A 2 12.68 13.19 -12.20
C ARG A 2 12.03 11.80 -12.31
N ALA A 3 11.41 11.29 -11.24
CA ALA A 3 10.68 10.01 -11.27
C ALA A 3 9.50 10.03 -12.26
N THR A 4 8.77 11.14 -12.34
CA THR A 4 7.66 11.34 -13.27
C THR A 4 8.14 11.33 -14.72
N GLU A 5 9.22 12.08 -15.02
CA GLU A 5 9.85 12.17 -16.34
C GLU A 5 10.41 10.83 -16.81
N THR A 6 11.05 10.09 -15.91
CA THR A 6 11.67 8.79 -16.21
C THR A 6 10.69 7.61 -16.12
N GLY A 7 9.45 7.84 -15.67
CA GLY A 7 8.46 6.79 -15.45
C GLY A 7 8.81 5.82 -14.31
N VAL A 8 9.72 6.20 -13.42
CA VAL A 8 10.09 5.43 -12.22
C VAL A 8 9.02 5.61 -11.15
N ARG A 9 8.66 4.51 -10.48
CA ARG A 9 7.75 4.56 -9.33
C ARG A 9 8.52 4.75 -8.03
N LEU A 10 8.01 5.63 -7.19
CA LEU A 10 8.53 5.91 -5.86
C LEU A 10 7.59 5.32 -4.82
N MET A 11 8.16 4.55 -3.90
CA MET A 11 7.45 4.00 -2.75
C MET A 11 7.98 4.69 -1.51
N VAL A 12 7.12 5.43 -0.81
CA VAL A 12 7.47 6.07 0.46
C VAL A 12 7.21 5.05 1.56
N ASP A 13 8.26 4.69 2.30
CA ASP A 13 8.12 3.73 3.39
C ASP A 13 7.35 4.32 4.57
N ALA A 14 6.73 3.42 5.34
CA ALA A 14 5.97 3.78 6.52
C ALA A 14 6.84 3.58 7.77
N GLU A 15 6.75 4.52 8.70
CA GLU A 15 7.49 4.51 9.96
C GLU A 15 6.57 4.13 11.13
N GLN A 16 6.97 4.43 12.37
CA GLN A 16 6.12 4.22 13.54
C GLN A 16 4.84 5.08 13.46
N SER A 17 3.78 4.60 14.13
CA SER A 17 2.42 5.14 14.04
C SER A 17 2.32 6.63 14.37
N TYR A 18 3.22 7.15 15.21
CA TYR A 18 3.22 8.55 15.64
C TYR A 18 3.90 9.50 14.64
N PHE A 19 4.74 8.99 13.72
CA PHE A 19 5.27 9.76 12.58
C PHE A 19 4.41 9.60 11.33
N GLN A 20 3.69 8.48 11.23
CA GLN A 20 2.96 8.09 10.02
C GLN A 20 1.94 9.12 9.51
N PRO A 21 1.22 9.89 10.35
CA PRO A 21 0.28 10.91 9.86
C PRO A 21 0.97 12.00 9.03
N ALA A 22 2.14 12.48 9.47
CA ALA A 22 2.88 13.52 8.75
C ALA A 22 3.45 13.00 7.43
N ILE A 23 4.02 11.79 7.44
CA ILE A 23 4.55 11.12 6.25
C ILE A 23 3.43 10.85 5.25
N SER A 24 2.29 10.33 5.72
CA SER A 24 1.14 10.02 4.87
C SER A 24 0.57 11.29 4.24
N HIS A 25 0.38 12.35 5.03
CA HIS A 25 -0.11 13.63 4.53
C HIS A 25 0.80 14.22 3.44
N LEU A 26 2.12 14.26 3.69
CA LEU A 26 3.08 14.72 2.68
C LEU A 26 3.02 13.85 1.42
N THR A 27 2.91 12.53 1.59
CA THR A 27 2.87 11.60 0.46
C THR A 27 1.59 11.77 -0.36
N LEU A 28 0.43 11.97 0.28
CA LEU A 28 -0.84 12.24 -0.38
C LEU A 28 -0.79 13.54 -1.18
N GLU A 29 -0.22 14.62 -0.65
CA GLU A 29 -0.04 15.87 -1.39
C GLU A 29 0.87 15.65 -2.62
N MET A 30 1.89 14.80 -2.49
CA MET A 30 2.72 14.43 -3.63
C MET A 30 1.96 13.57 -4.66
N GLN A 31 1.09 12.64 -4.23
CA GLN A 31 0.20 11.91 -5.13
C GLN A 31 -0.74 12.87 -5.87
N ARG A 32 -1.39 13.77 -5.14
CA ARG A 32 -2.27 14.81 -5.70
C ARG A 32 -1.55 15.63 -6.76
N ARG A 33 -0.28 15.97 -6.55
CA ARG A 33 0.51 16.75 -7.51
C ARG A 33 0.97 15.93 -8.72
N PHE A 34 1.48 14.72 -8.51
CA PHE A 34 2.22 13.98 -9.55
C PHE A 34 1.47 12.79 -10.15
N ASN A 35 0.49 12.21 -9.47
CA ASN A 35 -0.29 11.07 -9.96
C ASN A 35 -1.48 11.50 -10.81
N ARG A 36 -1.26 12.36 -11.83
CA ARG A 36 -2.35 12.90 -12.66
C ARG A 36 -2.76 11.97 -13.79
N GLU A 37 -1.80 11.42 -14.51
CA GLU A 37 -2.05 10.51 -15.65
C GLU A 37 -1.87 9.02 -15.28
N ARG A 38 -1.05 8.76 -14.26
CA ARG A 38 -0.70 7.41 -13.80
C ARG A 38 -0.19 7.45 -12.36
N ALA A 39 -0.25 6.30 -11.69
CA ALA A 39 0.34 6.10 -10.37
C ALA A 39 1.89 6.11 -10.42
N ILE A 40 2.51 7.11 -9.81
CA ILE A 40 3.97 7.26 -9.69
C ILE A 40 4.42 7.15 -8.23
N ILE A 41 3.72 7.83 -7.32
CA ILE A 41 4.07 7.91 -5.90
C ILE A 41 3.13 7.03 -5.09
N PHE A 42 3.68 6.11 -4.32
CA PHE A 42 2.94 5.12 -3.55
C PHE A 42 3.09 5.43 -2.06
N ASN A 43 1.96 5.61 -1.37
CA ASN A 43 1.94 5.70 0.09
C ASN A 43 1.91 4.29 0.69
N THR A 44 2.60 4.07 1.82
CA THR A 44 2.61 2.76 2.48
C THR A 44 1.60 2.72 3.62
N TYR A 45 0.73 1.71 3.62
CA TYR A 45 -0.23 1.47 4.71
C TYR A 45 0.13 0.16 5.40
N GLN A 46 0.17 0.22 6.73
CA GLN A 46 0.56 -0.88 7.58
C GLN A 46 -0.70 -1.55 8.16
N CYS A 47 -1.02 -2.74 7.67
CA CYS A 47 -2.27 -3.45 7.99
C CYS A 47 -2.30 -4.08 9.39
N TYR A 48 -1.21 -4.04 10.15
CA TYR A 48 -1.21 -4.37 11.58
C TYR A 48 -1.90 -3.32 12.44
N LEU A 49 -2.10 -2.09 11.96
CA LEU A 49 -2.82 -1.04 12.69
C LEU A 49 -4.33 -1.24 12.56
N LYS A 50 -5.06 -0.97 13.65
CA LYS A 50 -6.53 -0.99 13.67
C LYS A 50 -7.15 0.01 12.70
N GLU A 51 -6.50 1.16 12.52
CA GLU A 51 -6.95 2.26 11.65
C GLU A 51 -6.62 2.06 10.15
N ALA A 52 -5.88 1.01 9.79
CA ALA A 52 -5.39 0.84 8.42
C ALA A 52 -6.50 0.88 7.38
N TYR A 53 -7.63 0.21 7.64
CA TYR A 53 -8.76 0.20 6.73
C TYR A 53 -9.41 1.58 6.58
N ASN A 54 -9.61 2.29 7.69
CA ASN A 54 -10.21 3.63 7.68
C ASN A 54 -9.33 4.62 6.89
N ASN A 55 -8.01 4.57 7.10
CA ASN A 55 -7.07 5.43 6.39
C ASN A 55 -7.11 5.14 4.87
N VAL A 56 -7.08 3.87 4.47
CA VAL A 56 -7.16 3.48 3.05
C VAL A 56 -8.47 3.94 2.42
N THR A 57 -9.61 3.75 3.08
CA THR A 57 -10.91 4.12 2.51
C THR A 57 -11.06 5.63 2.36
N VAL A 58 -10.65 6.39 3.38
CA VAL A 58 -10.66 7.87 3.33
C VAL A 58 -9.79 8.39 2.20
N ASP A 59 -8.58 7.86 2.04
CA ASP A 59 -7.64 8.36 1.03
C ASP A 59 -8.04 7.96 -0.40
N VAL A 60 -8.64 6.78 -0.57
CA VAL A 60 -9.29 6.39 -1.84
C VAL A 60 -10.44 7.33 -2.16
N GLU A 61 -11.33 7.61 -1.20
CA GLU A 61 -12.45 8.52 -1.43
C GLU A 61 -11.98 9.94 -1.78
N LEU A 62 -10.97 10.44 -1.08
CA LEU A 62 -10.39 11.74 -1.35
C LEU A 62 -9.80 11.80 -2.76
N SER A 63 -9.04 10.77 -3.16
CA SER A 63 -8.49 10.68 -4.51
C SER A 63 -9.56 10.68 -5.59
N ARG A 64 -10.70 10.04 -5.33
CA ARG A 64 -11.83 9.98 -6.24
C ARG A 64 -12.49 11.36 -6.40
N ARG A 65 -12.70 12.07 -5.28
CA ARG A 65 -13.30 13.42 -5.29
C ARG A 65 -12.43 14.43 -6.02
N GLU A 66 -11.11 14.30 -5.89
CA GLU A 66 -10.15 15.26 -6.44
C GLU A 66 -9.50 14.83 -7.77
N GLY A 67 -9.71 13.58 -8.16
CA GLY A 67 -9.45 13.06 -9.51
C GLY A 67 -8.02 12.61 -9.81
N TRP A 68 -7.16 12.38 -8.81
CA TRP A 68 -5.81 11.80 -9.03
C TRP A 68 -5.82 10.27 -9.02
N HIS A 69 -4.74 9.65 -9.51
CA HIS A 69 -4.55 8.20 -9.44
C HIS A 69 -4.05 7.79 -8.06
N PHE A 70 -4.92 7.18 -7.27
CA PHE A 70 -4.56 6.61 -5.98
C PHE A 70 -3.52 5.51 -6.15
N SER A 71 -2.46 5.56 -5.34
CA SER A 71 -1.53 4.44 -5.30
C SER A 71 -1.00 4.13 -3.92
N THR A 72 -0.91 2.84 -3.64
CA THR A 72 -0.60 2.35 -2.30
C THR A 72 0.29 1.13 -2.32
N LYS A 73 1.18 1.03 -1.33
CA LYS A 73 1.93 -0.16 -0.96
C LYS A 73 1.29 -0.71 0.33
N LEU A 74 0.76 -1.92 0.27
CA LEU A 74 0.25 -2.60 1.45
C LEU A 74 1.36 -3.45 2.06
N VAL A 75 1.58 -3.29 3.36
CA VAL A 75 2.49 -4.12 4.18
C VAL A 75 1.75 -4.60 5.42
N ARG A 76 2.25 -5.64 6.09
CA ARG A 76 1.77 -5.97 7.44
C ARG A 76 2.22 -4.90 8.44
N GLY A 77 3.50 -4.58 8.47
CA GLY A 77 4.12 -3.64 9.41
C GLY A 77 5.42 -4.21 9.96
N ALA A 78 6.30 -3.34 10.46
CA ALA A 78 7.63 -3.71 10.95
C ALA A 78 7.86 -3.38 12.44
N TYR A 79 7.00 -2.54 13.04
CA TYR A 79 7.27 -1.91 14.34
C TYR A 79 6.37 -2.38 15.49
N MET A 80 5.81 -3.60 15.40
CA MET A 80 4.84 -4.17 16.36
C MET A 80 5.28 -4.09 17.83
N GLU A 81 6.53 -4.42 18.11
CA GLU A 81 7.07 -4.43 19.48
C GLU A 81 7.15 -3.01 20.04
N GLN A 82 7.73 -2.07 19.27
CA GLN A 82 7.86 -0.68 19.71
C GLN A 82 6.51 0.01 19.92
N GLU A 83 5.50 -0.31 19.10
CA GLU A 83 4.13 0.22 19.28
C GLU A 83 3.50 -0.25 20.60
N ARG A 84 3.62 -1.55 20.92
CA ARG A 84 3.08 -2.12 22.17
C ARG A 84 3.81 -1.58 23.39
N GLU A 85 5.14 -1.52 23.35
CA GLU A 85 5.95 -0.94 24.43
C GLU A 85 5.55 0.52 24.70
N ARG A 86 5.36 1.30 23.65
CA ARG A 86 4.94 2.70 23.75
C ARG A 86 3.54 2.83 24.34
N ALA A 87 2.57 2.03 23.86
CA ALA A 87 1.21 2.04 24.39
C ALA A 87 1.19 1.70 25.88
N ALA A 88 1.93 0.68 26.31
CA ALA A 88 2.08 0.31 27.71
C ALA A 88 2.75 1.43 28.54
N LYS A 89 3.79 2.08 28.00
CA LYS A 89 4.52 3.15 28.69
C LYS A 89 3.67 4.40 28.92
N PHE A 90 2.84 4.79 27.95
CA PHE A 90 2.03 6.02 28.02
C PHE A 90 0.56 5.76 28.41
N GLY A 91 0.16 4.50 28.59
CA GLY A 91 -1.16 4.12 29.08
C GLY A 91 -2.31 4.35 28.09
N TYR A 92 -2.04 4.39 26.79
CA TYR A 92 -3.07 4.49 25.75
C TYR A 92 -3.38 3.11 25.14
N GLU A 93 -4.51 3.02 24.43
CA GLU A 93 -4.93 1.78 23.80
C GLU A 93 -3.92 1.31 22.74
N ASP A 94 -3.58 0.02 22.76
CA ASP A 94 -2.74 -0.59 21.75
C ASP A 94 -3.28 -0.34 20.32
N PRO A 95 -2.54 0.36 19.45
CA PRO A 95 -3.01 0.71 18.11
C PRO A 95 -2.99 -0.49 17.16
N ILE A 96 -2.38 -1.61 17.56
CA ILE A 96 -2.19 -2.77 16.68
C ILE A 96 -3.29 -3.82 16.87
N ASN A 97 -3.51 -4.61 15.83
CA ASN A 97 -4.45 -5.72 15.85
C ASN A 97 -4.03 -6.77 16.89
N PRO A 98 -4.98 -7.38 17.61
CA PRO A 98 -4.67 -8.23 18.76
C PRO A 98 -3.96 -9.52 18.38
N THR A 99 -4.16 -10.03 17.15
CA THR A 99 -3.53 -11.26 16.67
C THR A 99 -3.02 -11.15 15.24
N TYR A 100 -2.16 -12.10 14.84
CA TYR A 100 -1.67 -12.22 13.48
C TYR A 100 -2.82 -12.44 12.47
N GLU A 101 -3.81 -13.25 12.84
CA GLU A 101 -5.00 -13.55 12.04
C GLU A 101 -5.80 -12.27 11.80
N LYS A 102 -5.99 -11.44 12.82
CA LYS A 102 -6.66 -10.13 12.67
C LYS A 102 -5.89 -9.17 11.77
N THR A 103 -4.57 -9.21 11.82
CA THR A 103 -3.73 -8.47 10.86
C THR A 103 -3.91 -8.98 9.43
N ASN A 104 -4.03 -10.29 9.22
CA ASN A 104 -4.29 -10.86 7.90
C ASN A 104 -5.69 -10.52 7.38
N GLU A 105 -6.71 -10.60 8.24
CA GLU A 105 -8.07 -10.15 7.93
C GLU A 105 -8.07 -8.67 7.51
N MET A 106 -7.40 -7.81 8.27
CA MET A 106 -7.24 -6.38 7.95
C MET A 106 -6.55 -6.18 6.61
N TYR A 107 -5.45 -6.90 6.35
CA TYR A 107 -4.72 -6.82 5.10
C TYR A 107 -5.59 -7.21 3.90
N HIS A 108 -6.28 -8.34 3.98
CA HIS A 108 -7.17 -8.80 2.91
C HIS A 108 -8.33 -7.83 2.70
N ARG A 109 -8.91 -7.29 3.78
CA ARG A 109 -9.99 -6.30 3.71
C ARG A 109 -9.54 -5.01 2.98
N CYS A 110 -8.35 -4.49 3.30
CA CYS A 110 -7.79 -3.33 2.62
C CYS A 110 -7.52 -3.64 1.13
N LEU A 111 -6.89 -4.78 0.85
CA LEU A 111 -6.59 -5.20 -0.51
C LEU A 111 -7.86 -5.35 -1.35
N ASP A 112 -8.89 -6.03 -0.84
CA ASP A 112 -10.16 -6.21 -1.54
C ASP A 112 -10.82 -4.88 -1.90
N TYR A 113 -10.82 -3.93 -0.97
CA TYR A 113 -11.37 -2.61 -1.20
C TYR A 113 -10.64 -1.87 -2.34
N ILE A 114 -9.30 -1.89 -2.31
CA ILE A 114 -8.49 -1.27 -3.37
C ILE A 114 -8.68 -1.99 -4.71
N LEU A 115 -8.81 -3.31 -4.72
CA LEU A 115 -9.05 -4.09 -5.93
C LEU A 115 -10.41 -3.80 -6.56
N GLU A 116 -11.45 -3.59 -5.75
CA GLU A 116 -12.75 -3.12 -6.25
C GLU A 116 -12.67 -1.70 -6.80
N GLU A 117 -11.92 -0.80 -6.16
CA GLU A 117 -11.68 0.55 -6.71
C GLU A 117 -10.95 0.49 -8.06
N ILE A 118 -9.91 -0.34 -8.17
CA ILE A 118 -9.18 -0.61 -9.43
C ILE A 118 -10.11 -1.13 -10.53
N LYS A 119 -11.11 -1.94 -10.15
CA LYS A 119 -12.13 -2.44 -11.07
C LYS A 119 -13.12 -1.36 -11.49
N HIS A 120 -13.48 -0.45 -10.58
CA HIS A 120 -14.49 0.58 -10.78
C HIS A 120 -13.95 1.80 -11.56
N SER A 121 -12.88 2.45 -11.10
CA SER A 121 -12.42 3.73 -11.67
C SER A 121 -11.21 3.63 -12.58
N GLN A 122 -10.45 2.53 -12.51
CA GLN A 122 -9.12 2.38 -13.12
C GLN A 122 -8.08 3.43 -12.67
N LYS A 123 -8.42 4.30 -11.71
CA LYS A 123 -7.55 5.34 -11.16
C LYS A 123 -6.92 4.92 -9.83
N ALA A 124 -6.75 3.62 -9.63
CA ALA A 124 -6.07 3.08 -8.46
C ALA A 124 -4.95 2.12 -8.87
N SER A 125 -3.93 1.96 -8.02
CA SER A 125 -2.84 1.00 -8.20
C SER A 125 -2.35 0.51 -6.85
N VAL A 126 -2.01 -0.78 -6.77
CA VAL A 126 -1.56 -1.41 -5.52
C VAL A 126 -0.27 -2.20 -5.71
N MET A 127 0.65 -2.01 -4.77
CA MET A 127 1.81 -2.86 -4.53
C MET A 127 1.51 -3.72 -3.29
N VAL A 128 1.48 -5.04 -3.46
CA VAL A 128 1.25 -6.00 -2.38
C VAL A 128 2.60 -6.49 -1.91
N ALA A 129 3.03 -6.05 -0.72
CA ALA A 129 4.29 -6.48 -0.12
C ALA A 129 4.00 -7.48 1.01
N SER A 130 4.18 -8.75 0.69
CA SER A 130 3.93 -9.86 1.62
C SER A 130 4.74 -11.09 1.22
N HIS A 131 5.31 -11.76 2.23
CA HIS A 131 5.95 -13.08 2.07
C HIS A 131 5.02 -14.24 2.39
N ASN A 132 3.78 -13.96 2.78
CA ASN A 132 2.80 -14.98 3.09
C ASN A 132 2.19 -15.50 1.79
N GLU A 133 2.38 -16.80 1.55
CA GLU A 133 1.90 -17.49 0.35
C GLU A 133 0.38 -17.39 0.20
N ASP A 134 -0.38 -17.48 1.30
CA ASP A 134 -1.84 -17.36 1.27
C ASP A 134 -2.30 -15.97 0.84
N THR A 135 -1.61 -14.91 1.30
CA THR A 135 -1.87 -13.54 0.85
C THR A 135 -1.55 -13.38 -0.64
N ILE A 136 -0.46 -13.98 -1.12
CA ILE A 136 -0.10 -13.95 -2.55
C ILE A 136 -1.16 -14.70 -3.38
N LYS A 137 -1.52 -15.92 -2.96
CA LYS A 137 -2.56 -16.74 -3.61
C LYS A 137 -3.92 -16.03 -3.61
N PHE A 138 -4.29 -15.41 -2.49
CA PHE A 138 -5.51 -14.61 -2.37
C PHE A 138 -5.50 -13.44 -3.37
N THR A 139 -4.39 -12.69 -3.41
CA THR A 139 -4.21 -11.57 -4.34
C THR A 139 -4.35 -12.04 -5.79
N LEU A 140 -3.69 -13.13 -6.18
CA LEU A 140 -3.75 -13.66 -7.55
C LEU A 140 -5.15 -14.11 -7.94
N ARG A 141 -5.86 -14.82 -7.05
CA ARG A 141 -7.26 -15.22 -7.29
C ARG A 141 -8.14 -14.00 -7.50
N ARG A 142 -8.01 -13.00 -6.61
CA ARG A 142 -8.83 -11.79 -6.66
C ARG A 142 -8.50 -10.93 -7.89
N TRP A 143 -7.22 -10.82 -8.24
CA TRP A 143 -6.75 -10.12 -9.43
C TRP A 143 -7.24 -10.76 -10.73
N GLY A 144 -7.35 -12.10 -10.78
CA GLY A 144 -7.92 -12.81 -11.93
C GLY A 144 -9.35 -12.36 -12.27
N LEU A 145 -10.13 -11.96 -11.27
CA LEU A 145 -11.49 -11.42 -11.43
C LEU A 145 -11.50 -9.96 -11.90
N VAL A 146 -10.36 -9.29 -11.78
CA VAL A 146 -10.13 -7.91 -12.20
C VAL A 146 -9.48 -7.97 -13.60
N ARG A 147 -10.28 -8.22 -14.67
CA ARG A 147 -9.98 -8.09 -16.16
C ARG A 147 -8.62 -7.47 -16.60
N ARG A 148 -8.01 -8.05 -17.66
CA ARG A 148 -6.69 -7.71 -18.25
C ARG A 148 -6.48 -6.21 -18.58
N GLY A 149 -5.25 -5.71 -18.37
CA GLY A 149 -4.82 -4.34 -18.72
C GLY A 149 -4.34 -3.46 -17.56
N ARG A 150 -4.27 -4.01 -16.34
CA ARG A 150 -4.07 -3.24 -15.10
C ARG A 150 -2.77 -3.55 -14.42
N CYS A 151 -2.46 -2.76 -13.39
CA CYS A 151 -1.16 -2.78 -12.76
C CYS A 151 -1.23 -3.23 -11.30
N LEU A 152 -0.80 -4.46 -11.07
CA LEU A 152 -0.51 -5.02 -9.75
C LEU A 152 0.99 -5.22 -9.68
N ALA A 153 1.61 -4.74 -8.61
CA ALA A 153 2.97 -5.13 -8.29
C ALA A 153 2.95 -6.03 -7.06
N LEU A 154 3.69 -7.14 -7.12
CA LEU A 154 3.91 -8.04 -5.99
C LEU A 154 5.35 -7.87 -5.54
N GLN A 155 5.58 -7.60 -4.25
CA GLN A 155 6.89 -7.67 -3.63
C GLN A 155 6.96 -8.92 -2.76
N TRP A 156 7.93 -9.77 -3.04
CA TRP A 156 8.27 -10.92 -2.21
C TRP A 156 9.77 -11.21 -2.30
N ASP A 157 10.36 -11.64 -1.19
CA ASP A 157 11.76 -12.07 -1.15
C ASP A 157 11.90 -13.51 -1.66
N VAL A 158 12.72 -13.68 -2.69
CA VAL A 158 13.20 -15.00 -3.13
C VAL A 158 14.62 -15.15 -2.59
N GLY A 159 14.77 -15.58 -1.33
CA GLY A 159 16.06 -15.61 -0.64
C GLY A 159 16.57 -14.19 -0.28
N HIS A 160 17.88 -13.93 -0.40
CA HIS A 160 18.50 -12.61 -0.13
C HIS A 160 18.18 -11.52 -1.17
N ALA A 161 17.24 -11.76 -2.09
CA ALA A 161 16.87 -10.81 -3.14
C ALA A 161 15.37 -10.46 -3.06
N VAL A 162 15.09 -9.16 -2.93
CA VAL A 162 13.74 -8.60 -3.06
C VAL A 162 13.32 -8.67 -4.53
N ALA A 163 12.38 -9.56 -4.86
CA ALA A 163 11.82 -9.63 -6.21
C ALA A 163 10.49 -8.86 -6.27
N ALA A 164 10.44 -7.83 -7.11
CA ALA A 164 9.20 -7.14 -7.44
C ALA A 164 8.71 -7.60 -8.82
N ARG A 165 7.60 -8.34 -8.89
CA ARG A 165 6.97 -8.69 -10.17
C ARG A 165 5.84 -7.71 -10.46
N CYS A 166 6.06 -6.87 -11.47
CA CYS A 166 5.07 -5.96 -12.00
C CYS A 166 4.17 -6.72 -12.98
N LEU A 167 2.97 -7.10 -12.57
CA LEU A 167 1.92 -7.61 -13.46
C LEU A 167 1.22 -6.40 -14.08
N CYS A 168 1.92 -5.71 -14.99
CA CYS A 168 1.43 -4.50 -15.65
C CYS A 168 1.62 -4.59 -17.16
N SER A 169 0.77 -3.90 -17.90
CA SER A 169 0.87 -3.76 -19.36
C SER A 169 1.99 -2.83 -19.84
N PHE A 170 2.82 -2.30 -18.93
CA PHE A 170 3.87 -1.32 -19.25
C PHE A 170 5.28 -1.93 -19.06
N PRO A 171 6.01 -2.22 -20.16
CA PRO A 171 7.23 -3.04 -20.14
C PRO A 171 8.46 -2.40 -19.48
N ASN A 172 8.45 -1.10 -19.15
CA ASN A 172 9.62 -0.37 -18.64
C ASN A 172 9.51 0.12 -17.18
N THR A 173 8.69 -0.51 -16.34
CA THR A 173 8.52 -0.05 -14.95
C THR A 173 9.71 -0.46 -14.07
N LYS A 174 10.59 0.49 -13.71
CA LYS A 174 11.58 0.32 -12.65
C LYS A 174 10.98 0.72 -11.29
N VAL A 175 11.11 -0.16 -10.29
CA VAL A 175 10.66 0.06 -8.91
C VAL A 175 11.86 0.48 -8.07
N TRP A 176 11.77 1.62 -7.38
CA TRP A 176 12.76 2.07 -6.41
C TRP A 176 12.14 2.13 -5.01
N LEU A 177 12.81 1.48 -4.06
CA LEU A 177 12.53 1.59 -2.63
C LEU A 177 13.38 2.76 -2.11
N ALA A 178 12.74 3.79 -1.57
CA ALA A 178 13.44 4.85 -0.87
C ALA A 178 13.31 4.56 0.63
N GLY A 179 14.39 4.05 1.22
CA GLY A 179 14.59 3.91 2.67
C GLY A 179 15.81 4.71 3.10
#